data_AF-A0A518H9L8-F1
#
_entry.id   AF-A0A518H9L8-F1
#
_cell.length_a   1.000
_cell.length_b   1.000
_cell.length_c   1.000
_cell.angle_alpha   90.00
_cell.angle_beta   90.00
_cell.angle_gamma   90.00
#
_symmetry.space_group_name_H-M   'P 1'
#
loop_
_entity.id
_entity.type
_entity.pdbx_description
1 polymer ?
#
loop_
_entity_poly.entity_id
_entity_poly.type
_entity_poly.pdbx_seq_one_letter_code
_entity_poly.pdbx_strand_id
1 'polypeptide(L)'
;MGLVVPPPARGEQSEPRRRPGRIGMKTNIREGLALAIAASMLVGSLYLSVGLGLKACPLCLYERTFVMGVVGVLGVGLVARPPVRAGALGLLALPLAVAGLGLAAFHVYLDRSGVLDCPPGVLGLGHAPDQSLAGYLVLTGVLAIGALSERSEAARRPWAGGVTAALLGAALAFASVKSAPPLPPPSPTFGPSGERILSGCEPAPPPDYRPGR
;
A
#
# COMPACT_ATOMS: atom_id res chain seq x y z
N MET A 1 0.86 -68.01 -54.24
CA MET A 1 1.60 -66.78 -53.91
C MET A 1 0.62 -65.61 -53.93
N GLY A 2 0.02 -65.29 -52.79
CA GLY A 2 -0.86 -64.12 -52.62
C GLY A 2 -0.21 -63.18 -51.62
N LEU A 3 0.13 -61.97 -52.07
CA LEU A 3 0.70 -60.91 -51.23
C LEU A 3 -0.42 -60.31 -50.38
N VAL A 4 -0.35 -60.54 -49.07
CA VAL A 4 -1.19 -59.86 -48.07
C VAL A 4 -0.64 -58.44 -47.90
N VAL A 5 -1.40 -57.45 -48.37
CA VAL A 5 -1.11 -56.03 -48.15
C VAL A 5 -1.59 -55.65 -46.75
N PRO A 6 -0.74 -55.11 -45.86
CA PRO A 6 -1.17 -54.63 -44.55
C PRO A 6 -1.99 -53.33 -44.67
N PRO A 7 -2.99 -53.10 -43.79
CA PRO A 7 -3.79 -51.88 -43.81
C PRO A 7 -2.97 -50.65 -43.39
N PRO A 8 -3.29 -49.45 -43.89
CA PRO A 8 -2.60 -48.21 -43.54
C PRO A 8 -2.78 -47.86 -42.05
N ALA A 9 -1.72 -47.28 -41.48
CA ALA A 9 -1.62 -46.90 -40.09
C ALA A 9 -2.76 -45.97 -39.66
N ARG A 10 -3.37 -46.30 -38.52
CA ARG A 10 -4.40 -45.52 -37.85
C ARG A 10 -3.85 -44.16 -37.43
N GLY A 11 -4.42 -43.11 -38.01
CA GLY A 11 -4.74 -41.85 -37.35
C GLY A 11 -3.56 -41.04 -36.81
N GLU A 12 -3.10 -40.07 -37.61
CA GLU A 12 -2.64 -38.80 -37.08
C GLU A 12 -3.73 -38.26 -36.13
N GLN A 13 -3.50 -38.41 -34.83
CA GLN A 13 -4.22 -37.66 -33.82
C GLN A 13 -3.83 -36.20 -34.04
N SER A 14 -4.71 -35.49 -34.73
CA SER A 14 -4.66 -34.04 -34.83
C SER A 14 -4.67 -33.46 -33.42
N GLU A 15 -3.47 -33.13 -32.94
CA GLU A 15 -3.27 -32.47 -31.67
C GLU A 15 -4.14 -31.21 -31.69
N PRO A 16 -5.08 -31.03 -30.75
CA PRO A 16 -5.89 -29.82 -30.71
C PRO A 16 -4.94 -28.67 -30.46
N ARG A 17 -4.59 -27.97 -31.54
CA ARG A 17 -3.81 -26.73 -31.54
C ARG A 17 -4.48 -25.79 -30.57
N ARG A 18 -4.01 -25.79 -29.31
CA ARG A 18 -4.45 -24.86 -28.27
C ARG A 18 -4.22 -23.49 -28.89
N ARG A 19 -5.31 -22.87 -29.38
CA ARG A 19 -5.29 -21.49 -29.79
C ARG A 19 -4.68 -20.76 -28.59
N PRO A 20 -3.56 -20.02 -28.73
CA PRO A 20 -3.14 -19.13 -27.68
C PRO A 20 -4.31 -18.17 -27.48
N GLY A 21 -5.11 -18.45 -26.45
CA GLY A 21 -6.21 -17.61 -26.05
C GLY A 21 -5.58 -16.25 -25.88
N ARG A 22 -5.98 -15.32 -26.74
CA ARG A 22 -5.57 -13.93 -26.65
C ARG A 22 -6.11 -13.47 -25.29
N ILE A 23 -5.28 -13.55 -24.24
CA ILE A 23 -5.59 -12.99 -22.93
C ILE A 23 -5.54 -11.48 -23.15
N GLY A 24 -6.64 -10.97 -23.70
CA GLY A 24 -6.84 -9.57 -24.01
C GLY A 24 -6.87 -8.82 -22.70
N MET A 25 -5.79 -8.09 -22.48
CA MET A 25 -5.58 -7.19 -21.36
C MET A 25 -6.71 -6.16 -21.30
N LYS A 26 -7.54 -6.24 -20.26
CA LYS A 26 -8.39 -5.13 -19.84
C LYS A 26 -7.68 -4.46 -18.68
N THR A 27 -7.02 -3.34 -18.94
CA THR A 27 -6.50 -2.48 -17.88
C THR A 27 -7.68 -2.05 -17.02
N ASN A 28 -7.69 -2.46 -15.75
CA ASN A 28 -8.80 -2.14 -14.88
C ASN A 28 -8.69 -0.67 -14.47
N ILE A 29 -9.73 0.13 -14.72
CA ILE A 29 -9.81 1.55 -14.31
C ILE A 29 -9.46 1.75 -12.83
N ARG A 30 -9.71 0.73 -12.01
CA ARG A 30 -9.39 0.70 -10.57
C ARG A 30 -7.91 0.63 -10.26
N GLU A 31 -7.11 -0.06 -11.07
CA GLU A 31 -5.65 -0.12 -10.90
C GLU A 31 -5.02 1.23 -11.26
N GLY A 32 -5.53 1.88 -12.31
CA GLY A 32 -5.14 3.25 -12.65
C GLY A 32 -5.53 4.25 -11.55
N LEU A 33 -6.75 4.13 -11.01
CA LEU A 33 -7.21 4.96 -9.89
C LEU A 33 -6.36 4.73 -8.62
N ALA A 34 -6.08 3.47 -8.27
CA ALA A 34 -5.23 3.14 -7.13
C ALA A 34 -3.80 3.71 -7.30
N LEU A 35 -3.24 3.63 -8.50
CA LEU A 35 -1.94 4.24 -8.80
C LEU A 35 -1.99 5.76 -8.62
N ALA A 36 -3.03 6.44 -9.11
CA ALA A 36 -3.18 7.88 -8.97
C ALA A 36 -3.28 8.31 -7.49
N ILE A 37 -4.06 7.58 -6.69
CA ILE A 37 -4.18 7.82 -5.25
C ILE A 37 -2.83 7.61 -4.56
N ALA A 38 -2.17 6.47 -4.80
CA ALA A 38 -0.87 6.15 -4.19
C ALA A 38 0.21 7.18 -4.59
N ALA A 39 0.21 7.63 -5.85
CA ALA A 39 1.11 8.68 -6.31
C ALA A 39 0.83 10.02 -5.60
N SER A 40 -0.43 10.42 -5.44
CA SER A 40 -0.77 11.64 -4.70
C SER A 40 -0.35 11.58 -3.23
N MET A 41 -0.53 10.43 -2.57
CA MET A 41 -0.07 10.22 -1.19
C MET A 41 1.45 10.33 -1.09
N LEU A 42 2.17 9.73 -2.04
CA LEU A 42 3.62 9.79 -2.09
C LEU A 42 4.13 11.22 -2.32
N VAL A 43 3.53 11.95 -3.26
CA VAL A 43 3.87 13.35 -3.52
C VAL A 43 3.60 14.22 -2.29
N GLY A 44 2.44 14.06 -1.64
CA GLY A 44 2.11 14.78 -0.42
C GLY A 44 3.12 14.50 0.71
N SER A 45 3.46 13.22 0.92
CA SER A 45 4.46 12.82 1.92
C SER A 45 5.84 13.42 1.63
N LEU A 46 6.28 13.42 0.36
CA LEU A 46 7.55 14.00 -0.04
C LEU A 46 7.55 15.53 0.06
N TYR A 47 6.44 16.19 -0.23
CA TYR A 47 6.30 17.63 -0.10
C TYR A 47 6.48 18.09 1.35
N LEU A 48 5.93 17.36 2.32
CA LEU A 48 6.16 17.67 3.74
C LEU A 48 7.65 17.63 4.12
N SER A 49 8.39 16.65 3.61
CA SER A 49 9.81 16.51 3.97
C SER A 49 10.75 17.40 3.15
N VAL A 50 10.58 17.46 1.83
CA VAL A 50 11.49 18.18 0.93
C VAL A 50 11.05 19.62 0.72
N GLY A 51 9.74 19.87 0.65
CA GLY A 51 9.18 21.20 0.44
C GLY A 51 9.12 22.03 1.74
N LEU A 52 8.66 21.43 2.84
CA LEU A 52 8.51 22.14 4.13
C LEU A 52 9.65 21.84 5.13
N GLY A 53 10.60 20.99 4.78
CA GLY A 53 11.74 20.65 5.64
C GLY A 53 11.40 19.82 6.88
N LEU A 54 10.21 19.19 6.92
CA LEU A 54 9.80 18.40 8.07
C LEU A 54 10.52 17.05 8.13
N LYS A 55 11.04 16.71 9.31
CA LYS A 55 11.66 15.42 9.59
C LYS A 55 10.58 14.35 9.71
N ALA A 56 10.70 13.29 8.91
CA ALA A 56 9.82 12.14 9.02
C ALA A 56 10.17 11.34 10.28
N CYS A 57 9.18 11.02 11.10
CA CYS A 57 9.35 10.05 12.18
C CYS A 57 9.48 8.63 11.60
N PRO A 58 9.93 7.64 12.40
CA PRO A 58 10.07 6.26 11.93
C PRO A 58 8.78 5.67 11.36
N LEU A 59 7.61 5.99 11.95
CA LEU A 59 6.31 5.51 11.47
C LEU A 59 5.96 6.10 10.09
N CYS A 60 6.11 7.43 9.92
CA CYS A 60 5.97 8.11 8.62
C CYS A 60 6.86 7.48 7.54
N LEU A 61 8.10 7.11 7.90
CA LEU A 61 9.03 6.50 6.96
C LEU A 61 8.55 5.12 6.50
N TYR A 62 8.04 4.29 7.41
CA TYR A 62 7.48 2.99 7.06
C TYR A 62 6.23 3.13 6.17
N GLU A 63 5.31 4.03 6.53
CA GLU A 63 4.15 4.37 5.67
C GLU A 63 4.63 4.77 4.25
N ARG A 64 5.55 5.74 4.15
CA ARG A 64 6.11 6.17 2.86
C ARG A 64 6.70 5.00 2.08
N THR A 65 7.40 4.08 2.74
CA THR A 65 7.99 2.90 2.09
C THR A 65 6.92 1.97 1.52
N PHE A 66 5.83 1.73 2.26
CA PHE A 66 4.72 0.91 1.76
C PHE A 66 4.02 1.54 0.57
N VAL A 67 3.75 2.86 0.58
CA VAL A 67 3.12 3.51 -0.58
C VAL A 67 4.05 3.55 -1.79
N MET A 68 5.37 3.73 -1.60
CA MET A 68 6.35 3.59 -2.68
C MET A 68 6.32 2.18 -3.27
N GLY A 69 6.20 1.15 -2.43
CA GLY A 69 6.01 -0.23 -2.88
C GLY A 69 4.75 -0.42 -3.71
N VAL A 70 3.61 0.15 -3.29
CA VAL A 70 2.35 0.13 -4.07
C VAL A 70 2.54 0.83 -5.42
N VAL A 71 3.13 2.03 -5.44
CA VAL A 71 3.43 2.75 -6.68
C VAL A 71 4.35 1.94 -7.59
N GLY A 72 5.36 1.27 -7.03
CA GLY A 72 6.27 0.39 -7.77
C GLY A 72 5.54 -0.80 -8.40
N VAL A 73 4.76 -1.56 -7.62
CA VAL A 73 4.01 -2.72 -8.10
C VAL A 73 3.00 -2.32 -9.18
N LEU A 74 2.18 -1.30 -8.93
CA LEU A 74 1.16 -0.85 -9.88
C LEU A 74 1.77 -0.15 -11.10
N GLY A 75 2.75 0.73 -10.90
CA GLY A 75 3.41 1.48 -11.97
C GLY A 75 4.16 0.55 -12.93
N VAL A 76 5.01 -0.33 -12.41
CA VAL A 76 5.72 -1.33 -13.23
C VAL A 76 4.71 -2.29 -13.87
N GLY A 77 3.71 -2.75 -13.13
CA GLY A 77 2.67 -3.65 -13.67
C GLY A 77 1.89 -3.06 -14.84
N LEU A 78 1.52 -1.77 -14.76
CA LEU A 78 0.77 -1.08 -15.81
C LEU A 78 1.63 -0.71 -17.02
N VAL A 79 2.93 -0.44 -16.83
CA VAL A 79 3.88 -0.14 -17.91
C VAL A 79 4.35 -1.41 -18.62
N ALA A 80 4.78 -2.42 -17.87
CA ALA A 80 5.30 -3.68 -18.40
C ALA A 80 4.20 -4.51 -19.08
N ARG A 81 2.92 -4.28 -18.74
CA ARG A 81 1.76 -4.92 -19.35
C ARG A 81 1.91 -6.46 -19.44
N PRO A 82 2.35 -7.14 -18.35
CA PRO A 82 2.54 -8.58 -18.41
C PRO A 82 1.19 -9.27 -18.65
N PRO A 83 1.16 -10.47 -19.26
CA PRO A 83 -0.08 -11.23 -19.49
C PRO A 83 -0.56 -11.86 -18.18
N VAL A 84 -0.92 -11.02 -17.21
CA VAL A 84 -1.50 -11.41 -15.93
C VAL A 84 -3.02 -11.25 -15.98
N ARG A 85 -3.69 -11.94 -15.05
CA ARG A 85 -5.13 -11.76 -14.88
C ARG A 85 -5.41 -10.32 -14.46
N ALA A 86 -6.57 -9.82 -14.86
CA ALA A 86 -7.12 -8.59 -14.33
C ALA A 86 -7.07 -8.65 -12.78
N GLY A 87 -6.82 -7.53 -12.11
CA GLY A 87 -6.87 -7.46 -10.64
C GLY A 87 -5.72 -8.15 -9.90
N ALA A 88 -4.87 -8.91 -10.60
CA ALA A 88 -3.69 -9.54 -10.01
C ALA A 88 -2.70 -8.48 -9.47
N LEU A 89 -2.55 -7.35 -10.16
CA LEU A 89 -1.74 -6.23 -9.69
C LEU A 89 -2.32 -5.63 -8.40
N GLY A 90 -3.64 -5.47 -8.36
CA GLY A 90 -4.35 -5.01 -7.17
C GLY A 90 -4.14 -5.94 -5.97
N LEU A 91 -4.19 -7.26 -6.19
CA LEU A 91 -3.96 -8.26 -5.16
C LEU A 91 -2.51 -8.28 -4.65
N LEU A 92 -1.52 -8.06 -5.52
CA LEU A 92 -0.11 -7.96 -5.15
C LEU A 92 0.20 -6.66 -4.38
N ALA A 93 -0.50 -5.57 -4.69
CA ALA A 93 -0.35 -4.30 -3.99
C ALA A 93 -1.12 -4.25 -2.67
N LEU A 94 -2.20 -5.02 -2.53
CA LEU A 94 -3.07 -5.05 -1.35
C LEU A 94 -2.33 -5.29 -0.01
N PRO A 95 -1.40 -6.25 0.16
CA PRO A 95 -0.70 -6.41 1.44
C PRO A 95 0.10 -5.18 1.85
N LEU A 96 0.69 -4.44 0.89
CA LEU A 96 1.43 -3.21 1.17
C LEU A 96 0.49 -2.08 1.61
N ALA A 97 -0.68 -1.96 0.97
CA ALA A 97 -1.70 -0.99 1.35
C ALA A 97 -2.27 -1.29 2.75
N VAL A 98 -2.54 -2.57 3.06
CA VAL A 98 -3.00 -2.99 4.40
C VAL A 98 -1.93 -2.74 5.46
N ALA A 99 -0.65 -2.99 5.14
CA ALA A 99 0.44 -2.71 6.07
C ALA A 99 0.53 -1.21 6.40
N GLY A 100 0.49 -0.36 5.38
CA GLY A 100 0.47 1.10 5.54
C GLY A 100 -0.77 1.59 6.29
N LEU A 101 -1.95 1.01 6.04
CA LEU A 101 -3.17 1.30 6.77
C LEU A 101 -3.04 0.98 8.27
N GLY A 102 -2.48 -0.18 8.61
CA GLY A 102 -2.25 -0.58 9.99
C GLY A 102 -1.29 0.37 10.72
N LEU A 103 -0.23 0.80 10.05
CA LEU A 103 0.69 1.79 10.60
C LEU A 103 0.04 3.16 10.78
N ALA A 104 -0.69 3.66 9.77
CA ALA A 104 -1.37 4.95 9.85
C ALA A 104 -2.41 4.97 10.99
N ALA A 105 -3.13 3.86 11.20
CA ALA A 105 -4.07 3.72 12.32
C ALA A 105 -3.34 3.74 13.68
N PHE A 106 -2.22 3.03 13.79
CA PHE A 106 -1.39 3.07 15.00
C PHE A 106 -0.77 4.45 15.24
N HIS A 107 -0.39 5.15 14.17
CA HIS A 107 0.18 6.49 14.24
C HIS A 107 -0.83 7.52 14.75
N VAL A 108 -2.06 7.51 14.20
CA VAL A 108 -3.17 8.31 14.72
C VAL A 108 -3.46 7.95 16.18
N TYR A 109 -3.41 6.67 16.55
CA TYR A 109 -3.58 6.28 17.96
C TYR A 109 -2.55 6.93 18.88
N LEU A 110 -1.26 6.96 18.50
CA LEU A 110 -0.20 7.59 19.28
C LEU A 110 -0.35 9.12 19.38
N ASP A 111 -0.77 9.76 18.29
CA ASP A 111 -1.06 11.19 18.26
C ASP A 111 -2.24 11.55 19.18
N ARG A 112 -3.36 10.83 19.06
CA ARG A 112 -4.58 11.09 19.85
C ARG A 112 -4.47 10.69 21.32
N SER A 113 -3.57 9.77 21.65
CA SER A 113 -3.29 9.40 23.05
C SER A 113 -2.30 10.35 23.73
N GLY A 114 -1.78 11.36 23.01
CA GLY A 114 -0.79 12.29 23.53
C GLY A 114 0.55 11.63 23.80
N VAL A 115 0.87 10.52 23.12
CA VAL A 115 2.23 9.94 23.13
C VAL A 115 3.11 10.69 22.13
N LEU A 116 2.53 11.08 20.99
CA LEU A 116 3.17 11.88 19.96
C LEU A 116 2.38 13.18 19.76
N ASP A 117 3.08 14.24 19.39
CA ASP A 117 2.50 15.46 18.82
C ASP A 117 2.99 15.59 17.38
N CYS A 118 2.07 15.58 16.41
CA CYS A 118 2.37 15.64 14.98
C CYS A 118 1.97 16.97 14.32
N PRO A 119 2.73 17.45 13.31
CA PRO A 119 2.39 18.68 12.59
C PRO A 119 1.12 18.53 11.75
N PRO A 120 0.49 19.65 11.34
CA PRO A 120 -0.65 19.63 10.43
C PRO A 120 -0.29 18.97 9.09
N GLY A 121 -1.26 18.27 8.49
CA GLY A 121 -1.05 17.66 7.18
C GLY A 121 -1.11 18.67 6.03
N VAL A 122 -0.73 18.24 4.81
CA VAL A 122 -0.61 19.09 3.60
C VAL A 122 -1.88 19.89 3.31
N LEU A 123 -3.06 19.30 3.53
CA LEU A 123 -4.34 19.95 3.25
C LEU A 123 -4.82 20.90 4.37
N GLY A 124 -4.08 21.04 5.46
CA GLY A 124 -4.53 21.79 6.65
C GLY A 124 -5.74 21.17 7.37
N LEU A 125 -6.16 19.97 6.98
CA LEU A 125 -7.25 19.22 7.60
C LEU A 125 -6.67 18.19 8.58
N GLY A 126 -6.70 18.48 9.87
CA GLY A 126 -6.13 17.62 10.92
C GLY A 126 -4.62 17.48 10.85
N HIS A 127 -4.08 16.52 11.59
CA HIS A 127 -2.64 16.25 11.61
C HIS A 127 -2.20 15.41 10.41
N ALA A 128 -0.91 15.42 10.11
CA ALA A 128 -0.31 14.59 9.06
C ALA A 128 -0.73 13.09 9.12
N PRO A 129 -0.73 12.40 10.28
CA PRO A 129 -1.17 11.00 10.36
C PRO A 129 -2.65 10.81 10.01
N ASP A 130 -3.53 11.78 10.27
CA ASP A 130 -4.96 11.68 9.92
C ASP A 130 -5.17 11.64 8.40
N GLN A 131 -4.46 12.49 7.66
CA GLN A 131 -4.51 12.53 6.20
C GLN A 131 -3.92 11.25 5.60
N SER A 132 -2.84 10.72 6.19
CA SER A 132 -2.25 9.45 5.78
C SER A 132 -3.24 8.29 5.96
N LEU A 133 -3.88 8.20 7.13
CA LEU A 133 -4.92 7.20 7.41
C LEU A 133 -6.07 7.26 6.40
N ALA A 134 -6.57 8.46 6.11
CA ALA A 134 -7.61 8.65 5.10
C ALA A 134 -7.15 8.17 3.72
N GLY A 135 -5.94 8.52 3.30
CA GLY A 135 -5.36 8.05 2.03
C GLY A 135 -5.27 6.53 1.95
N TYR A 136 -4.77 5.88 3.01
CA TYR A 136 -4.67 4.42 3.08
C TYR A 136 -6.01 3.71 3.11
N LEU A 137 -7.03 4.28 3.77
CA LEU A 137 -8.38 3.73 3.75
C LEU A 137 -8.94 3.72 2.33
N VAL A 138 -8.81 4.84 1.61
CA VAL A 138 -9.28 4.95 0.22
C VAL A 138 -8.49 4.00 -0.68
N LEU A 139 -7.16 4.00 -0.60
CA LEU A 139 -6.29 3.14 -1.40
C LEU A 139 -6.60 1.65 -1.17
N THR A 140 -6.66 1.22 0.08
CA THR A 140 -6.96 -0.17 0.45
C THR A 140 -8.36 -0.56 -0.02
N GLY A 141 -9.35 0.32 0.13
CA GLY A 141 -10.71 0.11 -0.34
C GLY A 141 -10.78 -0.12 -1.85
N VAL A 142 -10.12 0.72 -2.65
CA VAL A 142 -10.06 0.58 -4.11
C VAL A 142 -9.40 -0.75 -4.52
N LEU A 143 -8.27 -1.09 -3.89
CA LEU A 143 -7.56 -2.34 -4.16
C LEU A 143 -8.37 -3.58 -3.75
N ALA A 144 -9.02 -3.55 -2.58
CA ALA A 144 -9.86 -4.63 -2.09
C ALA A 144 -11.09 -4.84 -2.98
N ILE A 145 -11.76 -3.76 -3.40
CA ILE A 145 -12.89 -3.83 -4.35
C ILE A 145 -12.42 -4.41 -5.69
N GLY A 146 -11.24 -4.01 -6.18
CA GLY A 146 -10.59 -4.62 -7.33
C GLY A 146 -10.45 -6.14 -7.17
N ALA A 147 -9.78 -6.56 -6.11
CA ALA A 147 -9.50 -7.96 -5.82
C ALA A 147 -10.76 -8.82 -5.61
N LEU A 148 -11.80 -8.27 -4.97
CA LEU A 148 -13.05 -8.99 -4.67
C LEU A 148 -14.01 -9.07 -5.86
N SER A 149 -13.96 -8.08 -6.76
CA SER A 149 -14.83 -8.06 -7.94
C SER A 149 -14.44 -9.03 -9.05
N GLU A 150 -13.20 -9.53 -8.98
CA GLU A 150 -12.62 -10.52 -9.88
C GLU A 150 -13.28 -11.88 -9.62
N ARG A 151 -14.51 -12.05 -10.09
CA ARG A 151 -15.23 -13.32 -10.12
C ARG A 151 -14.58 -14.22 -11.16
N SER A 152 -13.48 -14.87 -10.82
CA SER A 152 -12.95 -15.90 -11.70
C SER A 152 -13.81 -17.17 -11.57
N GLU A 153 -14.33 -17.67 -12.68
CA GLU A 153 -14.99 -18.99 -12.76
C GLU A 153 -14.06 -20.16 -12.36
N ALA A 154 -12.74 -19.92 -12.31
CA ALA A 154 -11.73 -20.93 -12.01
C ALA A 154 -11.22 -20.94 -10.55
N ALA A 155 -11.33 -19.84 -9.79
CA ALA A 155 -10.94 -19.81 -8.38
C ALA A 155 -12.14 -20.17 -7.51
N ARG A 156 -12.14 -21.40 -6.98
CA ARG A 156 -13.16 -21.85 -6.02
C ARG A 156 -13.27 -20.97 -4.75
N ARG A 157 -12.31 -20.07 -4.47
CA ARG A 157 -12.28 -19.17 -3.29
C ARG A 157 -11.55 -17.82 -3.57
N PRO A 158 -12.19 -16.84 -4.24
CA PRO A 158 -11.57 -15.52 -4.50
C PRO A 158 -11.22 -14.75 -3.21
N TRP A 159 -11.93 -15.00 -2.12
CA TRP A 159 -11.64 -14.43 -0.81
C TRP A 159 -10.32 -14.90 -0.19
N ALA A 160 -9.80 -16.08 -0.59
CA ALA A 160 -8.58 -16.63 -0.02
C ALA A 160 -7.38 -15.72 -0.31
N GLY A 161 -7.28 -15.19 -1.54
CA GLY A 161 -6.24 -14.23 -1.91
C GLY A 161 -6.33 -12.94 -1.07
N GLY A 162 -7.54 -12.39 -0.93
CA GLY A 162 -7.77 -11.19 -0.12
C GLY A 162 -7.42 -11.40 1.36
N VAL A 163 -7.80 -12.53 1.94
CA VAL A 163 -7.45 -12.90 3.33
C VAL A 163 -5.94 -13.07 3.48
N THR A 164 -5.28 -13.78 2.56
CA THR A 164 -3.81 -13.93 2.59
C THR A 164 -3.11 -12.58 2.49
N ALA A 165 -3.55 -11.70 1.59
CA ALA A 165 -3.03 -10.34 1.47
C ALA A 165 -3.23 -9.53 2.77
N ALA A 166 -4.41 -9.62 3.39
CA ALA A 166 -4.69 -8.94 4.65
C ALA A 166 -3.81 -9.45 5.81
N LEU A 167 -3.66 -10.77 5.93
CA LEU A 167 -2.79 -11.39 6.96
C LEU A 167 -1.33 -11.00 6.76
N LEU A 168 -0.84 -11.04 5.51
CA LEU A 168 0.51 -10.61 5.18
C LEU A 168 0.71 -9.12 5.49
N GLY A 169 -0.24 -8.27 5.13
CA GLY A 169 -0.20 -6.84 5.45
C GLY A 169 -0.19 -6.56 6.95
N ALA A 170 -1.02 -7.28 7.73
CA ALA A 170 -1.03 -7.17 9.19
C ALA A 170 0.29 -7.62 9.81
N ALA A 171 0.90 -8.71 9.30
CA ALA A 171 2.21 -9.18 9.75
C ALA A 171 3.31 -8.15 9.46
N LEU A 172 3.29 -7.53 8.27
CA LEU A 172 4.22 -6.46 7.89
C LEU A 172 4.06 -5.22 8.78
N ALA A 173 2.83 -4.78 9.04
CA ALA A 173 2.56 -3.66 9.94
C ALA A 173 3.09 -3.95 11.36
N PHE A 174 2.80 -5.14 11.90
CA PHE A 174 3.29 -5.54 13.21
C PHE A 174 4.82 -5.57 13.27
N ALA A 175 5.47 -6.15 12.25
CA ALA A 175 6.92 -6.18 12.15
C ALA A 175 7.52 -4.77 12.13
N SER A 176 6.94 -3.84 11.36
CA SER A 176 7.37 -2.44 11.31
C SER A 176 7.20 -1.70 12.64
N VAL A 177 6.12 -1.94 13.38
CA VAL A 177 5.94 -1.36 14.73
C VAL A 177 7.01 -1.90 15.68
N LYS A 178 7.30 -3.20 15.62
CA LYS A 178 8.33 -3.83 16.48
C LYS A 178 9.75 -3.45 16.11
N SER A 179 10.03 -3.16 14.84
CA SER A 179 11.34 -2.70 14.38
C SER A 179 11.51 -1.18 14.46
N ALA A 180 10.49 -0.43 14.88
CA ALA A 180 10.61 1.01 15.05
C ALA A 180 11.61 1.31 16.18
N PRO A 181 12.64 2.15 15.94
CA PRO A 181 13.53 2.57 16.99
C PRO A 181 12.75 3.34 18.07
N PRO A 182 13.19 3.30 19.34
CA PRO A 182 12.57 4.08 20.39
C PRO A 182 12.64 5.58 20.06
N LEU A 183 11.62 6.31 20.48
CA LEU A 183 11.59 7.76 20.28
C LEU A 183 12.71 8.41 21.11
N PRO A 184 13.38 9.44 20.59
CA PRO A 184 14.29 10.25 21.38
C PRO A 184 13.52 10.93 22.53
N PRO A 185 14.20 11.39 23.60
CA PRO A 185 13.54 12.16 24.64
C PRO A 185 12.88 13.43 24.07
N PRO A 186 11.76 13.89 24.64
CA PRO A 186 11.06 15.08 24.15
C PRO A 186 11.97 16.31 24.19
N SER A 187 12.08 17.01 23.06
CA SER A 187 12.84 18.26 22.93
C SER A 187 11.94 19.35 22.33
N PRO A 188 10.87 19.74 23.02
CA PRO A 188 9.87 20.63 22.45
C PRO A 188 10.46 22.00 22.16
N THR A 189 10.24 22.49 20.94
CA THR A 189 10.68 23.82 20.51
C THR A 189 9.49 24.77 20.53
N PHE A 190 9.69 25.98 21.05
CA PHE A 190 8.64 27.00 21.13
C PHE A 190 9.05 28.26 20.36
N GLY A 191 8.06 28.88 19.71
CA GLY A 191 8.21 30.17 19.06
C GLY A 191 8.21 31.34 20.06
N PRO A 192 8.47 32.57 19.59
CA PRO A 192 8.50 33.77 20.43
C PRO A 192 7.17 34.06 21.15
N SER A 193 6.06 33.61 20.58
CA SER A 193 4.69 33.70 21.12
C SER A 193 4.33 32.56 22.09
N GLY A 194 5.25 31.61 22.34
CA GLY A 194 5.00 30.44 23.18
C GLY A 194 4.24 29.30 22.49
N GLU A 195 3.96 29.42 21.18
CA GLU A 195 3.40 28.32 20.38
C GLU A 195 4.44 27.23 20.12
N ARG A 196 4.02 25.97 20.00
CA ARG A 196 4.94 24.89 19.71
C ARG A 196 5.28 24.85 18.23
N ILE A 197 6.57 24.79 17.91
CA ILE A 197 7.08 24.60 16.56
C ILE A 197 7.50 23.14 16.41
N LEU A 198 6.72 22.38 15.65
CA LEU A 198 7.00 20.98 15.37
C LEU A 198 7.84 20.85 14.09
N SER A 199 9.03 20.28 14.23
CA SER A 199 9.90 19.97 13.07
C SER A 199 9.57 18.62 12.44
N GLY A 200 8.72 17.83 13.11
CA GLY A 200 8.24 16.50 12.74
C GLY A 200 7.32 15.98 13.83
N CYS A 201 6.95 14.70 13.79
CA CYS A 201 6.28 14.09 14.94
C CYS A 201 7.30 13.84 16.06
N GLU A 202 7.04 14.40 17.24
CA GLU A 202 7.92 14.37 18.40
C GLU A 202 7.12 13.85 19.62
N PRO A 203 7.75 13.29 20.66
CA PRO A 203 7.03 12.88 21.86
C PRO A 203 6.33 14.07 22.51
N ALA A 204 5.10 13.87 22.98
CA ALA A 204 4.41 14.92 23.71
C ALA A 204 5.15 15.21 25.03
N PRO A 205 5.29 16.49 25.44
CA PRO A 205 5.89 16.86 26.70
C PRO A 205 5.00 16.41 27.85
N PRO A 206 5.60 16.17 29.02
CA PRO A 206 4.84 15.80 30.20
C PRO A 206 3.90 16.95 30.63
N PRO A 207 2.81 16.66 31.36
CA PRO A 207 1.78 17.66 31.70
C PRO A 207 2.30 18.84 32.52
N ASP A 208 3.41 18.66 33.24
CA ASP A 208 4.06 19.66 34.09
C ASP A 208 5.16 20.46 33.36
N TYR A 209 5.41 20.18 32.07
CA TYR A 209 6.41 20.87 31.28
C TYR A 209 6.14 22.37 31.24
N ARG A 210 7.14 23.17 31.66
CA ARG A 210 7.11 24.63 31.56
C ARG A 210 8.21 25.10 30.61
N PRO A 211 7.87 25.83 29.53
CA PRO A 211 8.88 26.42 28.66
C PRO A 211 9.81 27.33 29.48
N GLY A 212 11.13 27.09 29.39
CA GLY A 212 12.15 27.98 29.99
C GLY A 212 12.46 27.78 31.49
N ARG A 213 12.13 26.62 32.08
CA ARG A 213 12.67 26.20 33.39
C ARG A 213 13.64 25.03 33.25
#